data_AF-A0A522SGT7-F1
#
_entry.id   AF-A0A522SGT7-F1
#
_cell.length_a   1.000
_cell.length_b   1.000
_cell.length_c   1.000
_cell.angle_alpha   90.00
_cell.angle_beta   90.00
_cell.angle_gamma   90.00
#
_symmetry.space_group_name_H-M   'P 1'
#
loop_
_entity.id
_entity.type
_entity.pdbx_description
1 polymer ?
#
loop_
_entity_poly.entity_id
_entity_poly.type
_entity_poly.pdbx_seq_one_letter_code
_entity_poly.pdbx_strand_id
1 'polypeptide(L)' 'ELAPGGSFVLVNDHDPKPLYYQMEAEYPGQFSWTYVERGPEVWRVEIGKVAAAA' A
#
# COMPACT_ATOMS: atom_id res chain seq x y z
N GLU A 1 -12.30 -5.79 -5.37
CA GLU A 1 -12.21 -4.31 -5.42
C GLU A 1 -12.46 -3.76 -4.02
N LEU A 2 -11.69 -2.76 -3.56
CA LEU A 2 -11.92 -2.09 -2.27
C LEU A 2 -12.95 -0.97 -2.43
N ALA A 3 -13.80 -0.80 -1.42
CA ALA A 3 -14.59 0.42 -1.29
C ALA A 3 -13.67 1.64 -1.10
N PRO A 4 -14.08 2.85 -1.54
CA PRO A 4 -13.36 4.08 -1.24
C PRO A 4 -13.08 4.21 0.28
N GLY A 5 -11.85 4.52 0.66
CA GLY A 5 -11.42 4.59 2.06
C GLY A 5 -11.11 3.24 2.71
N GLY A 6 -11.34 2.12 2.03
CA GLY A 6 -10.94 0.79 2.51
C GLY A 6 -9.44 0.55 2.38
N SER A 7 -8.89 -0.30 3.25
CA SER A 7 -7.48 -0.70 3.25
C SER A 7 -7.30 -2.19 3.50
N PHE A 8 -6.10 -2.69 3.20
CA PHE A 8 -5.64 -4.03 3.58
C PHE A 8 -4.15 -3.98 3.94
N VAL A 9 -3.67 -5.01 4.65
CA VAL A 9 -2.26 -5.14 5.01
C VAL A 9 -1.60 -6.16 4.08
N LEU A 10 -0.59 -5.70 3.34
CA LEU A 10 0.37 -6.55 2.65
C LEU A 10 1.40 -7.04 3.66
N VAL A 11 1.61 -8.35 3.72
CA VAL A 11 2.66 -9.00 4.50
C VAL A 11 3.65 -9.65 3.52
N ASN A 12 4.93 -9.30 3.63
CA ASN A 12 5.97 -9.77 2.71
C ASN A 12 7.25 -10.13 3.48
N ASP A 13 8.07 -11.01 2.92
CA ASP A 13 9.37 -11.42 3.49
C ASP A 13 10.51 -10.43 3.18
N HIS A 14 10.27 -9.45 2.31
CA HIS A 14 11.20 -8.37 1.97
C HIS A 14 10.48 -7.02 1.81
N ASP A 15 11.26 -5.93 1.72
CA ASP A 15 10.75 -4.58 1.48
C ASP A 15 9.97 -4.53 0.15
N PRO A 16 8.64 -4.25 0.17
CA PRO A 16 7.81 -4.24 -1.02
C PRO A 16 7.94 -2.96 -1.88
N LYS A 17 9.08 -2.25 -1.80
CA LYS A 17 9.40 -1.09 -2.66
C LYS A 17 9.13 -1.26 -4.15
N PRO A 18 9.47 -2.39 -4.81
CA PRO A 18 9.18 -2.56 -6.24
C PRO A 18 7.68 -2.44 -6.53
N LEU A 19 6.84 -3.01 -5.65
CA LEU A 19 5.38 -2.92 -5.76
C LEU A 19 4.90 -1.48 -5.53
N TYR A 20 5.49 -0.75 -4.57
CA TYR A 20 5.17 0.67 -4.37
C TYR A 20 5.35 1.47 -5.67
N TYR A 21 6.51 1.33 -6.33
CA TYR A 21 6.79 2.08 -7.56
C TYR A 21 5.87 1.67 -8.71
N GLN A 22 5.54 0.39 -8.80
CA GLN A 22 4.56 -0.10 -9.77
C GLN A 22 3.18 0.54 -9.54
N MET A 23 2.69 0.53 -8.29
CA MET A 23 1.41 1.15 -7.95
C MET A 23 1.41 2.67 -8.17
N GLU A 24 2.51 3.36 -7.88
CA GLU A 24 2.67 4.79 -8.16
C GLU A 24 2.57 5.10 -9.66
N ALA A 25 3.16 4.25 -10.51
CA ALA A 25 3.10 4.40 -11.96
C ALA A 25 1.71 4.10 -12.54
N GLU A 26 1.01 3.09 -12.03
CA GLU A 26 -0.31 2.66 -12.54
C GLU A 26 -1.48 3.46 -11.93
N TYR A 27 -1.37 3.86 -10.67
CA TYR A 27 -2.44 4.46 -9.87
C TYR A 27 -1.98 5.72 -9.11
N PRO A 28 -1.40 6.72 -9.80
CA PRO A 28 -0.83 7.90 -9.15
C PRO A 28 -1.89 8.64 -8.33
N GLY A 29 -1.61 8.86 -7.04
CA GLY A 29 -2.49 9.57 -6.11
C GLY A 29 -3.77 8.85 -5.70
N GLN A 30 -3.96 7.59 -6.11
CA GLN A 30 -5.20 6.83 -5.83
C GLN A 30 -5.08 5.87 -4.65
N PHE A 31 -3.89 5.72 -4.07
CA PHE A 31 -3.66 4.86 -2.91
C PHE A 31 -2.80 5.55 -1.84
N SER A 32 -2.94 5.08 -0.60
CA SER A 32 -2.03 5.39 0.50
C SER A 32 -1.08 4.21 0.75
N TRP A 33 0.10 4.50 1.26
CA TRP A 33 1.13 3.51 1.57
C TRP A 33 1.75 3.80 2.93
N THR A 34 1.42 2.96 3.92
CA THR A 34 1.89 3.14 5.29
C THR A 34 2.64 1.89 5.74
N TYR A 35 3.91 2.05 6.10
CA TYR A 35 4.64 0.95 6.75
C TYR A 35 4.10 0.74 8.17
N VAL A 36 3.56 -0.45 8.42
CA VAL A 36 3.18 -0.93 9.75
C VAL A 36 4.38 -1.60 10.42
N GLU A 37 5.21 -2.30 9.64
CA GLU A 37 6.42 -2.97 10.11
C GLU A 37 7.51 -3.00 9.05
N ARG A 38 8.76 -2.80 9.46
CA ARG A 38 9.92 -2.65 8.56
C ARG A 38 11.01 -3.67 8.87
N GLY A 39 10.72 -4.96 8.72
CA GLY A 39 11.73 -6.03 8.74
C GLY A 39 12.62 -6.09 9.98
N PRO A 40 13.65 -6.94 9.98
CA PRO A 40 14.03 -7.87 8.91
C PRO A 40 13.21 -9.17 8.87
N GLU A 41 12.44 -9.48 9.92
CA GLU A 41 11.68 -10.74 10.03
C GLU A 41 10.43 -10.73 9.17
N VAL A 42 9.72 -9.60 9.09
CA VAL A 42 8.55 -9.43 8.25
C VAL A 42 8.35 -7.95 7.88
N TRP A 43 7.84 -7.72 6.68
CA TRP A 43 7.44 -6.40 6.22
C TRP A 43 5.93 -6.33 6.16
N ARG A 44 5.35 -5.32 6.81
CA ARG A 44 3.91 -5.06 6.80
C ARG A 44 3.66 -3.67 6.29
N VAL A 45 2.84 -3.57 5.24
CA VAL A 45 2.42 -2.30 4.66
C VAL A 45 0.90 -2.28 4.61
N GLU A 46 0.30 -1.27 5.20
CA GLU A 46 -1.11 -0.96 4.94
C GLU A 46 -1.22 -0.17 3.63
N ILE A 47 -2.04 -0.71 2.73
CA ILE A 47 -2.36 -0.10 1.43
C ILE A 47 -3.84 0.28 1.47
N GLY A 48 -4.12 1.57 1.37
CA GLY A 48 -5.48 2.11 1.37
C GLY A 48 -5.89 2.63 0.00
N LYS A 49 -7.18 2.50 -0.36
CA LYS A 49 -7.77 3.17 -1.51
C LYS A 49 -8.18 4.58 -1.10
N VAL A 50 -7.59 5.60 -1.72
CA VAL A 50 -7.95 6.99 -1.44
C VAL A 50 -9.40 7.20 -1.88
N ALA A 51 -10.23 7.77 -0.99
CA ALA A 51 -11.56 8.19 -1.38
C ALA A 51 -11.43 9.34 -2.38
N ALA A 52 -12.14 9.25 -3.51
CA ALA A 52 -12.19 10.34 -4.48
C ALA A 52 -12.52 11.64 -3.71
N ALA A 53 -11.70 12.69 -3.91
CA ALA A 53 -11.97 13.99 -3.32
C ALA A 53 -13.39 14.41 -3.72
N ALA A 54 -14.21 14.75 -2.72
CA ALA A 54 -15.58 15.23 -2.91
C ALA A 54 -15.59 16.58 -3.64
#